data_AF-A0A2N1NUI6-F1
#
_entry.id   AF-A0A2N1NUI6-F1
#
_cell.length_a   1.000
_cell.length_b   1.000
_cell.length_c   1.000
_cell.angle_alpha   90.00
_cell.angle_beta   90.00
_cell.angle_gamma   90.00
#
_symmetry.space_group_name_H-M   'P 1'
#
loop_
_entity.id
_entity.type
_entity.pdbx_description
1 polymer ?
#
loop_
_entity_poly.entity_id
_entity_poly.type
_entity_poly.pdbx_seq_one_letter_code
_entity_poly.pdbx_strand_id
1 'polypeptide(L)'
;MESLNTPEIQRSHTVKPQVWKPLIDVVDAVNCDAHDRLATFIHRQSPETGDTDRRKSFMHSYLLPQRNNWLKLKTLVSWSEKAGLVRDYEIHYKDVQRQKLISNEVESKMREWSFHMPGSSLRSPDVTSSSDVLKEGTYKRFPSIIKECFAPDVLDDDKAKETLEALNGVIQIRMLTQEIIPKRMRNYRILNGKIKFIVDKEFEAVLTPDNMGIDSRWWIIELQFLIQSASNKIFNDVKLSLHDEQISRLIDTIQKQYLSPPLKPISERISSSMKRIGETLEPTSLPHTAKFCPLVNLYEYLHNYCLDLQLNILAQQAYYMRQTRWANNFEMIINDEDSVLKIYYWNYIKQALAGS
;
A
#
# COMPACT_ATOMS: atom_id res chain seq x y z
N MET A 1 -18.35 -13.72 1.50
CA MET A 1 -17.85 -15.06 1.14
C MET A 1 -16.47 -14.89 0.56
N GLU A 2 -15.47 -15.04 1.42
CA GLU A 2 -14.05 -14.88 1.10
C GLU A 2 -13.53 -16.03 0.22
N SER A 3 -12.80 -15.64 -0.82
CA SER A 3 -11.68 -16.32 -1.48
C SER A 3 -11.65 -17.85 -1.51
N LEU A 4 -11.90 -18.38 -2.71
CA LEU A 4 -11.00 -19.37 -3.30
C LEU A 4 -10.30 -18.71 -4.50
N ASN A 5 -9.51 -17.67 -4.21
CA ASN A 5 -8.50 -17.17 -5.14
C ASN A 5 -7.31 -18.12 -5.09
N THR A 6 -7.42 -19.27 -5.74
CA THR A 6 -6.27 -20.11 -6.03
C THR A 6 -5.43 -19.42 -7.12
N PRO A 7 -4.19 -18.97 -6.83
CA PRO A 7 -3.36 -18.22 -7.77
C PRO A 7 -2.88 -19.08 -8.96
N GLU A 8 -3.08 -20.40 -8.90
CA GLU A 8 -2.69 -21.33 -9.96
C GLU A 8 -3.63 -21.29 -11.17
N ILE A 9 -4.89 -20.87 -11.01
CA ILE A 9 -5.90 -20.85 -12.09
C ILE A 9 -5.82 -19.55 -12.92
N GLN A 10 -5.14 -18.50 -12.41
CA GLN A 10 -4.94 -17.24 -13.14
C GLN A 10 -3.75 -17.24 -14.10
N ARG A 11 -2.92 -18.28 -14.10
CA ARG A 11 -2.01 -18.52 -15.23
C ARG A 11 -2.82 -19.12 -16.37
N SER A 12 -3.73 -18.31 -16.94
CA SER A 12 -4.13 -18.52 -18.31
C SER A 12 -2.83 -18.58 -19.10
N HIS A 13 -2.50 -19.80 -19.54
CA HIS A 13 -1.39 -20.08 -20.39
C HIS A 13 -1.62 -19.35 -21.71
N THR A 14 -1.31 -18.05 -21.75
CA THR A 14 -0.94 -17.34 -22.97
C THR A 14 0.45 -17.85 -23.37
N VAL A 15 0.53 -19.16 -23.54
CA VAL A 15 1.60 -19.80 -24.29
C VAL A 15 1.45 -19.18 -25.67
N LYS A 16 2.37 -18.27 -26.01
CA LYS A 16 2.57 -17.83 -27.39
C LYS A 16 2.40 -19.07 -28.27
N PRO A 17 1.60 -19.00 -29.35
CA PRO A 17 1.30 -20.19 -30.14
C PRO A 17 2.61 -20.93 -30.39
N GLN A 18 2.72 -22.16 -29.86
CA GLN A 18 3.94 -22.93 -29.97
C GLN A 18 4.17 -23.17 -31.45
N VAL A 19 5.12 -22.43 -32.02
CA VAL A 19 5.51 -22.61 -33.41
C VAL A 19 6.43 -23.82 -33.45
N TRP A 20 5.91 -24.91 -33.98
CA TRP A 20 6.69 -26.11 -34.25
C TRP A 20 7.77 -25.77 -35.26
N LYS A 21 9.02 -26.03 -34.88
CA LYS A 21 10.17 -25.96 -35.80
C LYS A 21 10.52 -27.37 -36.23
N PRO A 22 10.77 -27.61 -37.52
CA PRO A 22 11.18 -28.93 -37.98
C PRO A 22 12.58 -29.24 -37.44
N LEU A 23 12.82 -30.52 -37.14
CA LEU A 23 14.09 -30.98 -36.58
C LEU A 23 15.28 -30.69 -37.51
N ILE A 24 15.05 -30.73 -38.82
CA ILE A 24 16.09 -30.53 -39.83
C ILE A 24 16.70 -29.13 -39.74
N ASP A 25 15.87 -28.08 -39.61
CA ASP A 25 16.34 -26.70 -39.43
C ASP A 25 17.19 -26.54 -38.16
N VAL A 26 16.85 -27.29 -37.10
CA VAL A 26 17.61 -27.26 -35.84
C VAL A 26 18.96 -27.97 -35.99
N VAL A 27 19.00 -29.11 -36.69
CA VAL A 27 20.24 -29.83 -36.98
C VAL A 27 21.15 -28.97 -37.85
N ASP A 28 20.60 -28.37 -38.91
CA ASP A 28 21.35 -27.51 -39.83
C ASP A 28 21.87 -26.27 -39.13
N ALA A 29 21.07 -25.63 -38.28
CA ALA A 29 21.52 -24.49 -37.47
C ALA A 29 22.66 -24.86 -36.52
N VAL A 30 22.60 -26.03 -35.86
CA VAL A 30 23.67 -26.50 -34.97
C VAL A 30 24.94 -26.84 -35.75
N ASN A 31 24.82 -27.37 -36.97
CA ASN A 31 25.95 -27.65 -37.84
C ASN A 31 26.61 -26.38 -38.37
N CYS A 32 25.81 -25.41 -38.85
CA CYS A 32 26.32 -24.11 -39.27
C CYS A 32 27.02 -23.38 -38.11
N ASP A 33 26.42 -23.35 -36.91
CA ASP A 33 27.04 -22.78 -35.71
C ASP A 33 28.35 -23.48 -35.34
N ALA A 34 28.43 -24.81 -35.50
CA ALA A 34 29.67 -25.57 -35.28
C ALA A 34 30.79 -25.15 -36.22
N HIS A 35 30.45 -24.96 -37.51
CA HIS A 35 31.38 -24.56 -38.56
C HIS A 35 31.82 -23.11 -38.38
N ASP A 36 30.89 -22.20 -38.10
CA ASP A 36 31.17 -20.78 -37.88
C ASP A 36 32.04 -20.57 -36.65
N ARG A 37 31.77 -21.30 -35.56
CA ARG A 37 32.61 -21.25 -34.33
C ARG A 37 34.00 -21.83 -34.55
N LEU A 38 34.13 -22.86 -35.37
CA LEU A 38 35.43 -23.43 -35.74
C LEU A 38 36.20 -22.45 -36.63
N ALA A 39 35.55 -21.88 -37.64
CA ALA A 39 36.13 -20.90 -38.53
C ALA A 39 36.59 -19.66 -37.75
N THR A 40 35.75 -19.08 -36.91
CA THR A 40 36.11 -17.94 -36.06
C THR A 40 37.25 -18.27 -35.09
N PHE A 41 37.28 -19.49 -34.54
CA PHE A 41 38.40 -19.93 -33.69
C PHE A 41 39.71 -20.01 -34.48
N ILE A 42 39.70 -20.58 -35.69
CA ILE A 42 40.88 -20.67 -36.57
C ILE A 42 41.38 -19.27 -36.95
N HIS A 43 40.48 -18.36 -37.34
CA HIS A 43 40.86 -16.99 -37.72
C HIS A 43 41.36 -16.15 -36.53
N ARG A 44 40.94 -16.47 -35.29
CA ARG A 44 41.35 -15.76 -34.08
C ARG A 44 42.70 -16.25 -33.52
N GLN A 45 43.25 -17.35 -34.03
CA GLN A 45 44.54 -17.86 -33.56
C GLN A 45 45.70 -16.98 -34.03
N SER A 46 46.46 -16.46 -33.06
CA SER A 46 47.77 -15.82 -33.28
C SER A 46 48.91 -16.86 -33.12
N PRO A 47 49.93 -16.87 -33.99
CA PRO A 47 51.01 -17.87 -34.01
C PRO A 47 51.99 -17.80 -32.83
N GLU A 48 51.79 -16.93 -31.83
CA GLU A 48 52.76 -16.70 -30.73
C GLU A 48 52.43 -17.40 -29.38
N THR A 49 51.28 -18.05 -29.25
CA THR A 49 50.91 -18.77 -28.01
C THR A 49 51.57 -20.16 -27.90
N GLY A 50 51.98 -20.59 -26.70
CA GLY A 50 52.54 -21.94 -26.50
C GLY A 50 51.53 -23.06 -26.81
N ASP A 51 51.98 -24.19 -27.36
CA ASP A 51 51.12 -25.29 -27.81
C ASP A 51 50.23 -25.89 -26.71
N THR A 52 50.65 -25.81 -25.44
CA THR A 52 49.87 -26.27 -24.28
C THR A 52 48.65 -25.39 -24.01
N ASP A 53 48.80 -24.08 -24.16
CA ASP A 53 47.72 -23.11 -23.88
C ASP A 53 46.76 -23.00 -25.06
N ARG A 54 47.24 -23.27 -26.28
CA ARG A 54 46.40 -23.49 -27.46
C ARG A 54 45.45 -24.67 -27.29
N ARG A 55 45.96 -25.81 -26.82
CA ARG A 55 45.13 -27.01 -26.59
C ARG A 55 44.10 -26.77 -25.50
N LYS A 56 44.48 -26.11 -24.40
CA LYS A 56 43.55 -25.77 -23.31
C LYS A 56 42.46 -24.80 -23.77
N SER A 57 42.83 -23.74 -24.50
CA SER A 57 41.85 -22.77 -25.01
C SER A 57 40.90 -23.41 -26.03
N PHE A 58 41.40 -24.20 -26.98
CA PHE A 58 40.57 -24.97 -27.93
C PHE A 58 39.59 -25.92 -27.23
N MET A 59 40.07 -26.66 -26.23
CA MET A 59 39.25 -27.58 -25.46
C MET A 59 38.12 -26.85 -24.72
N HIS A 60 38.45 -25.75 -24.06
CA HIS A 60 37.49 -25.01 -23.24
C HIS A 60 36.53 -24.14 -24.06
N SER A 61 37.01 -23.45 -25.09
CA SER A 61 36.20 -22.47 -25.84
C SER A 61 35.37 -23.09 -26.96
N TYR A 62 35.82 -24.21 -27.54
CA TYR A 62 35.15 -24.83 -28.70
C TYR A 62 34.65 -26.24 -28.39
N LEU A 63 35.52 -27.16 -27.99
CA LEU A 63 35.16 -28.59 -27.89
C LEU A 63 34.09 -28.86 -26.83
N LEU A 64 34.22 -28.29 -25.62
CA LEU A 64 33.26 -28.52 -24.53
C LEU A 64 31.87 -27.92 -24.83
N PRO A 65 31.72 -26.65 -25.25
CA PRO A 65 30.43 -26.11 -25.66
C PRO A 65 29.80 -26.88 -26.83
N GLN A 66 30.59 -27.27 -27.83
CA GLN A 66 30.09 -28.00 -28.99
C GLN A 66 29.60 -29.40 -28.62
N ARG A 67 30.35 -30.11 -27.78
CA ARG A 67 29.92 -31.40 -27.22
C ARG A 67 28.60 -31.27 -26.47
N ASN A 68 28.43 -30.22 -25.67
CA ASN A 68 27.17 -29.97 -24.95
C ASN A 68 26.01 -29.69 -25.91
N ASN A 69 26.23 -28.95 -26.99
CA ASN A 69 25.22 -28.71 -28.02
C ASN A 69 24.83 -29.99 -28.76
N TRP A 70 25.79 -30.86 -29.10
CA TRP A 70 25.51 -32.17 -29.68
C TRP A 70 24.82 -33.12 -28.71
N LEU A 71 25.13 -33.07 -27.41
CA LEU A 71 24.41 -33.82 -26.38
C LEU A 71 22.95 -33.36 -26.30
N LYS A 72 22.69 -32.05 -26.32
CA LYS A 72 21.32 -31.51 -26.39
C LYS A 72 20.62 -31.95 -27.67
N LEU A 73 21.28 -31.87 -28.83
CA LEU A 73 20.73 -32.33 -30.10
C LEU A 73 20.39 -33.83 -30.04
N LYS A 74 21.28 -34.66 -29.50
CA LYS A 74 21.05 -36.09 -29.30
C LYS A 74 19.82 -36.35 -28.44
N THR A 75 19.67 -35.62 -27.33
CA THR A 75 18.45 -35.73 -26.52
C THR A 75 17.24 -35.34 -27.36
N LEU A 76 17.27 -34.20 -28.05
CA LEU A 76 16.15 -33.73 -28.85
C LEU A 76 15.75 -34.72 -29.96
N VAL A 77 16.72 -35.39 -30.60
CA VAL A 77 16.48 -36.48 -31.55
C VAL A 77 15.78 -37.67 -30.87
N SER A 78 16.24 -38.09 -29.68
CA SER A 78 15.55 -39.18 -28.94
C SER A 78 14.12 -38.81 -28.51
N TRP A 79 13.86 -37.54 -28.23
CA TRP A 79 12.51 -37.06 -27.90
C TRP A 79 11.63 -36.88 -29.15
N SER A 80 12.24 -36.64 -30.31
CA SER A 80 11.52 -36.47 -31.58
C SER A 80 10.78 -37.74 -32.03
N GLU A 81 11.24 -38.93 -31.61
CA GLU A 81 10.56 -40.20 -31.86
C GLU A 81 9.11 -40.21 -31.33
N LYS A 82 8.88 -39.52 -30.20
CA LYS A 82 7.55 -39.38 -29.57
C LYS A 82 6.80 -38.12 -29.96
N ALA A 83 7.35 -37.30 -30.88
CA ALA A 83 6.76 -36.02 -31.23
C ALA A 83 5.35 -36.15 -31.83
N GLY A 84 5.07 -37.24 -32.55
CA GLY A 84 3.73 -37.50 -33.10
C GLY A 84 2.65 -37.58 -32.01
N LEU A 85 2.93 -38.35 -30.95
CA LEU A 85 2.01 -38.49 -29.80
C LEU A 85 1.82 -37.17 -29.08
N VAL A 86 2.89 -36.40 -28.86
CA VAL A 86 2.82 -35.09 -28.20
C VAL A 86 1.96 -34.12 -29.02
N ARG A 87 2.07 -34.16 -30.36
CA ARG A 87 1.23 -33.34 -31.24
C ARG A 87 -0.24 -33.70 -31.10
N ASP A 88 -0.58 -34.99 -31.05
CA ASP A 88 -1.96 -35.43 -30.91
C ASP A 88 -2.54 -35.00 -29.54
N TYR A 89 -1.77 -35.14 -28.45
CA TYR A 89 -2.16 -34.62 -27.14
C TYR A 89 -2.32 -33.10 -27.12
N GLU A 90 -1.48 -32.35 -27.86
CA GLU A 90 -1.61 -30.90 -27.97
C GLU A 90 -2.91 -30.51 -28.69
N ILE A 91 -3.26 -31.21 -29.76
CA ILE A 91 -4.52 -31.01 -30.49
C ILE A 91 -5.72 -31.28 -29.56
N HIS A 92 -5.74 -32.44 -28.89
CA HIS A 92 -6.80 -32.76 -27.94
C HIS A 92 -6.90 -31.76 -26.79
N TYR A 93 -5.77 -31.29 -26.27
CA TYR A 93 -5.75 -30.27 -25.24
C TYR A 93 -6.38 -28.96 -25.75
N LYS A 94 -6.02 -28.52 -26.96
CA LYS A 94 -6.62 -27.32 -27.58
C LYS A 94 -8.13 -27.46 -27.76
N ASP A 95 -8.60 -28.64 -28.16
CA ASP A 95 -10.04 -28.91 -28.32
C ASP A 95 -10.79 -28.84 -26.99
N VAL A 96 -10.24 -29.42 -25.92
CA VAL A 96 -10.81 -29.32 -24.56
C VAL A 96 -10.87 -27.87 -24.09
N GLN A 97 -9.82 -27.08 -24.33
CA GLN A 97 -9.82 -25.65 -23.99
C GLN A 97 -10.86 -24.87 -24.80
N ARG A 98 -11.00 -25.16 -26.10
CA ARG A 98 -12.02 -24.57 -26.96
C ARG A 98 -13.43 -24.88 -26.44
N GLN A 99 -13.70 -26.13 -26.07
CA GLN A 99 -15.01 -26.53 -25.53
C GLN A 99 -15.34 -25.78 -24.25
N LYS A 100 -14.36 -25.62 -23.34
CA LYS A 100 -14.54 -24.85 -22.11
C LYS A 100 -14.86 -23.39 -22.39
N LEU A 101 -14.15 -22.77 -23.34
CA LEU A 101 -14.40 -21.38 -23.74
C LEU A 101 -15.84 -21.21 -24.25
N ILE A 102 -16.27 -22.10 -25.16
CA ILE A 102 -17.63 -22.08 -25.71
C ILE A 102 -18.66 -22.27 -24.60
N SER A 103 -18.44 -23.18 -23.65
CA SER A 103 -19.35 -23.39 -22.52
C SER A 103 -19.51 -22.13 -21.66
N ASN A 104 -18.40 -21.45 -21.37
CA ASN A 104 -18.43 -20.21 -20.60
C ASN A 104 -19.15 -19.08 -21.35
N GLU A 105 -18.95 -19.01 -22.67
CA GLU A 105 -19.64 -18.03 -23.52
C GLU A 105 -21.15 -18.27 -23.53
N VAL A 106 -21.59 -19.53 -23.67
CA VAL A 106 -23.00 -19.91 -23.58
C VAL A 106 -23.60 -19.54 -22.22
N GLU A 107 -22.89 -19.81 -21.12
CA GLU A 107 -23.33 -19.42 -19.78
C GLU A 107 -23.49 -17.90 -19.66
N SER A 108 -22.50 -17.14 -20.13
CA SER A 108 -22.54 -15.68 -20.11
C SER A 108 -23.72 -15.14 -20.91
N LYS A 109 -23.97 -15.70 -22.09
CA LYS A 109 -25.09 -15.30 -22.95
C LYS A 109 -26.45 -15.69 -22.35
N MET A 110 -26.55 -16.85 -21.70
CA MET A 110 -27.75 -17.25 -20.98
C MET A 110 -28.06 -16.30 -19.82
N ARG A 111 -27.03 -15.86 -19.09
CA ARG A 111 -27.15 -14.87 -18.01
C ARG A 111 -27.59 -13.51 -18.53
N GLU A 112 -26.97 -13.04 -19.62
CA GLU A 112 -27.35 -11.79 -20.31
C GLU A 112 -28.82 -11.85 -20.74
N TRP A 113 -29.25 -12.96 -21.35
CA TRP A 113 -30.64 -13.15 -21.75
C TRP A 113 -31.61 -13.15 -20.55
N SER A 114 -31.27 -13.85 -19.46
CA SER A 114 -32.06 -13.83 -18.23
C SER A 114 -32.17 -12.44 -17.60
N PHE A 115 -31.15 -11.59 -17.77
CA PHE A 115 -31.18 -10.21 -17.29
C PHE A 115 -32.09 -9.32 -18.14
N HIS A 116 -32.14 -9.54 -19.45
CA HIS A 116 -32.98 -8.77 -20.36
C HIS A 116 -34.44 -9.26 -20.44
N MET A 117 -34.70 -10.54 -20.16
CA MET A 117 -36.04 -11.13 -20.24
C MET A 117 -37.10 -10.40 -19.38
N PRO A 118 -36.82 -9.97 -18.14
CA PRO A 118 -37.73 -9.13 -17.36
C PRO A 118 -38.14 -7.82 -18.05
N GLY A 119 -37.31 -7.26 -18.93
CA GLY A 119 -37.62 -6.04 -19.68
C GLY A 119 -38.69 -6.23 -20.76
N SER A 120 -38.88 -7.46 -21.25
CA SER A 120 -39.95 -7.81 -22.19
C SER A 120 -41.28 -8.16 -21.51
N SER A 121 -41.26 -8.47 -20.21
CA SER A 121 -42.45 -8.84 -19.45
C SER A 121 -43.04 -7.63 -18.76
N LEU A 122 -44.36 -7.45 -18.84
CA LEU A 122 -45.05 -6.43 -18.07
C LEU A 122 -45.22 -6.93 -16.62
N ARG A 123 -44.62 -6.23 -15.66
CA ARG A 123 -44.83 -6.50 -14.23
C ARG A 123 -46.28 -6.15 -13.83
N SER A 124 -46.83 -6.86 -12.85
CA SER A 124 -48.13 -6.54 -12.26
C SER A 124 -48.19 -5.08 -11.79
N PRO A 125 -49.21 -4.30 -12.18
CA PRO A 125 -49.33 -2.90 -11.77
C PRO A 125 -49.68 -2.78 -10.28
N ASP A 126 -49.11 -1.78 -9.60
CA ASP A 126 -49.36 -1.50 -8.19
C ASP A 126 -50.58 -0.58 -8.00
N VAL A 127 -51.76 -1.18 -7.97
CA VAL A 127 -53.05 -0.48 -7.81
C VAL A 127 -53.14 0.26 -6.47
N THR A 128 -52.53 -0.28 -5.42
CA THR A 128 -52.64 0.31 -4.06
C THR A 128 -51.93 1.65 -3.99
N SER A 129 -50.70 1.70 -4.49
CA SER A 129 -49.94 2.94 -4.61
C SER A 129 -50.56 3.92 -5.60
N SER A 130 -51.10 3.43 -6.73
CA SER A 130 -51.82 4.29 -7.67
C SER A 130 -53.04 4.95 -7.04
N SER A 131 -53.76 4.27 -6.14
CA SER A 131 -54.90 4.85 -5.42
C SER A 131 -54.48 5.97 -4.46
N ASP A 132 -53.37 5.78 -3.73
CA ASP A 132 -52.84 6.77 -2.81
C ASP A 132 -52.40 8.04 -3.56
N VAL A 133 -51.64 7.88 -4.66
CA VAL A 133 -51.21 9.02 -5.50
C VAL A 133 -52.40 9.71 -6.17
N LEU A 134 -53.42 8.97 -6.62
CA LEU A 134 -54.61 9.57 -7.23
C LEU A 134 -55.41 10.42 -6.24
N LYS A 135 -55.52 9.99 -4.99
CA LYS A 135 -56.28 10.70 -3.96
C LYS A 135 -55.51 11.88 -3.36
N GLU A 136 -54.22 11.70 -3.12
CA GLU A 136 -53.42 12.61 -2.29
C GLU A 136 -52.31 13.31 -3.05
N GLY A 137 -52.16 13.03 -4.34
CA GLY A 137 -51.11 13.58 -5.21
C GLY A 137 -49.70 13.11 -4.86
N THR A 138 -49.52 12.31 -3.79
CA THR A 138 -48.22 11.94 -3.24
C THR A 138 -48.16 10.46 -2.83
N TYR A 139 -46.97 9.87 -2.93
CA TYR A 139 -46.74 8.47 -2.62
C TYR A 139 -46.37 8.30 -1.13
N LYS A 140 -47.26 7.70 -0.33
CA LYS A 140 -47.07 7.53 1.11
C LYS A 140 -46.05 6.47 1.52
N ARG A 141 -45.95 5.38 0.76
CA ARG A 141 -45.12 4.21 1.10
C ARG A 141 -43.67 4.36 0.68
N PHE A 142 -43.21 5.60 0.41
CA PHE A 142 -41.89 5.83 -0.16
C PHE A 142 -40.83 5.36 0.83
N PRO A 143 -39.93 4.42 0.44
CA PRO A 143 -38.86 4.00 1.32
C PRO A 143 -38.02 5.18 1.78
N SER A 144 -37.83 5.34 3.09
CA SER A 144 -37.02 6.42 3.67
C SER A 144 -35.58 6.38 3.15
N ILE A 145 -35.05 5.19 2.86
CA ILE A 145 -33.70 4.98 2.33
C ILE A 145 -33.47 5.72 1.00
N ILE A 146 -34.50 5.87 0.16
CA ILE A 146 -34.37 6.58 -1.11
C ILE A 146 -34.35 8.09 -0.86
N LYS A 147 -35.11 8.60 0.13
CA LYS A 147 -35.02 10.02 0.53
C LYS A 147 -33.62 10.32 1.07
N GLU A 148 -33.10 9.47 1.95
CA GLU A 148 -31.78 9.63 2.56
C GLU A 148 -30.63 9.56 1.53
N CYS A 149 -30.73 8.69 0.52
CA CYS A 149 -29.68 8.54 -0.49
C CYS A 149 -29.74 9.57 -1.63
N PHE A 150 -30.93 10.00 -2.09
CA PHE A 150 -31.07 10.80 -3.30
C PHE A 150 -31.39 12.29 -3.05
N ALA A 151 -31.99 12.62 -1.91
CA ALA A 151 -32.33 14.00 -1.56
C ALA A 151 -32.32 14.17 -0.03
N PRO A 152 -31.12 14.19 0.59
CA PRO A 152 -31.02 14.50 2.02
C PRO A 152 -31.66 15.87 2.28
N ASP A 153 -32.40 15.96 3.38
CA ASP A 153 -33.12 17.18 3.76
C ASP A 153 -32.10 18.33 3.91
N VAL A 154 -32.41 19.48 3.33
CA VAL A 154 -31.49 20.64 3.41
C VAL A 154 -31.46 21.09 4.86
N LEU A 155 -30.27 21.04 5.48
CA LEU A 155 -30.07 21.55 6.83
C LEU A 155 -30.30 23.06 6.82
N ASP A 156 -31.30 23.49 7.58
CA ASP A 156 -31.59 24.90 7.83
C ASP A 156 -30.45 25.55 8.62
N ASP A 157 -30.06 26.77 8.26
CA ASP A 157 -28.88 27.45 8.84
C ASP A 157 -29.03 27.67 10.35
N ASP A 158 -30.24 27.93 10.82
CA ASP A 158 -30.53 28.12 12.25
C ASP A 158 -30.41 26.81 13.03
N LYS A 159 -30.89 25.70 12.44
CA LYS A 159 -30.68 24.36 13.01
C LYS A 159 -29.19 24.00 13.00
N ALA A 160 -28.46 24.34 11.95
CA ALA A 160 -27.02 24.11 11.88
C ALA A 160 -26.29 24.85 13.01
N LYS A 161 -26.59 26.14 13.24
CA LYS A 161 -26.02 26.89 14.36
C LYS A 161 -26.36 26.27 15.72
N GLU A 162 -27.63 25.91 15.95
CA GLU A 162 -28.06 25.25 17.19
C GLU A 162 -27.29 23.94 17.41
N THR A 163 -27.12 23.10 16.38
CA THR A 163 -26.34 21.87 16.50
C THR A 163 -24.86 22.13 16.79
N LEU A 164 -24.26 23.19 16.23
CA LEU A 164 -22.87 23.56 16.51
C LEU A 164 -22.68 24.09 17.94
N GLU A 165 -23.65 24.82 18.47
CA GLU A 165 -23.66 25.26 19.87
C GLU A 165 -23.81 24.08 20.82
N ALA A 166 -24.72 23.15 20.53
CA ALA A 166 -24.85 21.91 21.28
C ALA A 166 -23.53 21.10 21.25
N LEU A 167 -22.88 21.03 20.10
CA LEU A 167 -21.60 20.33 19.94
C LEU A 167 -20.48 21.00 20.74
N ASN A 168 -20.43 22.33 20.79
CA ASN A 168 -19.51 23.05 21.68
C ASN A 168 -19.73 22.65 23.14
N GLY A 169 -20.98 22.53 23.58
CA GLY A 169 -21.32 22.04 24.93
C GLY A 169 -20.79 20.64 25.20
N VAL A 170 -20.96 19.71 24.25
CA VAL A 170 -20.44 18.34 24.36
C VAL A 170 -18.91 18.32 24.47
N ILE A 171 -18.22 19.08 23.62
CA ILE A 171 -16.75 19.20 23.66
C ILE A 171 -16.31 19.72 25.03
N GLN A 172 -16.94 20.79 25.54
CA GLN A 172 -16.61 21.36 26.85
C GLN A 172 -16.78 20.34 27.99
N ILE A 173 -17.91 19.65 28.02
CA ILE A 173 -18.18 18.62 29.05
C ILE A 173 -17.15 17.51 28.97
N ARG A 174 -16.80 17.05 27.76
CA ARG A 174 -15.83 15.98 27.55
C ARG A 174 -14.42 16.36 28.00
N MET A 175 -13.99 17.59 27.71
CA MET A 175 -12.70 18.14 28.16
C MET A 175 -12.61 18.24 29.69
N LEU A 176 -13.72 18.50 30.37
CA LEU A 176 -13.75 18.62 31.83
C LEU A 176 -13.81 17.27 32.56
N THR A 177 -14.45 16.26 31.96
CA THR A 177 -14.83 15.03 32.68
C THR A 177 -14.00 13.80 32.34
N GLN A 178 -13.65 13.60 31.06
CA GLN A 178 -13.10 12.32 30.59
C GLN A 178 -11.66 12.41 30.10
N GLU A 179 -11.33 13.47 29.37
CA GLU A 179 -10.07 13.55 28.63
C GLU A 179 -8.92 14.06 29.50
N ILE A 180 -7.75 13.45 29.35
CA ILE A 180 -6.52 13.90 29.98
C ILE A 180 -5.77 14.77 28.98
N ILE A 181 -5.66 16.06 29.27
CA ILE A 181 -5.01 17.03 28.39
C ILE A 181 -3.52 17.18 28.76
N PRO A 182 -2.58 16.93 27.84
CA PRO A 182 -1.15 17.21 28.05
C PRO A 182 -0.90 18.66 28.43
N LYS A 183 0.09 18.93 29.29
CA LYS A 183 0.38 20.29 29.79
C LYS A 183 0.59 21.32 28.68
N ARG A 184 1.19 20.91 27.56
CA ARG A 184 1.47 21.76 26.40
C ARG A 184 0.23 22.07 25.54
N MET A 185 -0.82 21.27 25.64
CA MET A 185 -2.08 21.43 24.90
C MET A 185 -3.18 22.14 25.71
N ARG A 186 -2.87 22.69 26.89
CA ARG A 186 -3.87 23.38 27.72
C ARG A 186 -4.43 24.65 27.08
N ASN A 187 -3.69 25.26 26.16
CA ASN A 187 -4.14 26.41 25.40
C ASN A 187 -4.97 25.93 24.20
N TYR A 188 -6.26 25.72 24.42
CA TYR A 188 -7.21 25.35 23.37
C TYR A 188 -8.34 26.36 23.22
N ARG A 189 -8.95 26.40 22.04
CA ARG A 189 -10.13 27.23 21.73
C ARG A 189 -11.24 26.35 21.20
N ILE A 190 -12.44 26.48 21.74
CA ILE A 190 -13.64 25.75 21.29
C ILE A 190 -14.53 26.75 20.57
N LEU A 191 -14.75 26.56 19.26
CA LEU A 191 -15.62 27.41 18.43
C LEU A 191 -16.27 26.54 17.35
N ASN A 192 -17.54 26.80 17.03
CA ASN A 192 -18.28 26.20 15.92
C ASN A 192 -18.17 24.66 15.82
N GLY A 193 -18.29 23.94 16.93
CA GLY A 193 -18.20 22.48 16.96
C GLY A 193 -16.78 21.93 16.73
N LYS A 194 -15.76 22.76 16.90
CA LYS A 194 -14.36 22.37 16.71
C LYS A 194 -13.54 22.77 17.92
N ILE A 195 -12.57 21.95 18.27
CA ILE A 195 -11.52 22.29 19.23
C ILE A 195 -10.21 22.52 18.49
N LYS A 196 -9.64 23.70 18.68
CA LYS A 196 -8.36 24.10 18.12
C LYS A 196 -7.30 24.08 19.22
N PHE A 197 -6.32 23.21 19.08
CA PHE A 197 -5.14 23.17 19.95
C PHE A 197 -4.01 23.96 19.31
N ILE A 198 -3.36 24.81 20.11
CA ILE A 198 -2.21 25.60 19.67
C ILE A 198 -1.05 25.23 20.59
N VAL A 199 -0.04 24.57 20.03
CA VAL A 199 1.21 24.25 20.73
C VAL A 199 2.32 25.11 20.14
N ASP A 200 2.87 25.99 20.94
CA ASP A 200 3.86 26.98 20.50
C ASP A 200 5.05 26.30 19.81
N LYS A 201 5.36 26.76 18.58
CA LYS A 201 6.50 26.31 17.75
C LYS A 201 6.47 24.84 17.29
N GLU A 202 5.37 24.12 17.53
CA GLU A 202 5.21 22.73 17.12
C GLU A 202 4.09 22.60 16.07
N PHE A 203 2.83 22.68 16.49
CA PHE A 203 1.70 22.46 15.60
C PHE A 203 0.40 23.12 16.08
N GLU A 204 -0.52 23.27 15.12
CA GLU A 204 -1.91 23.62 15.31
C GLU A 204 -2.78 22.44 14.81
N ALA A 205 -3.68 21.95 15.67
CA ALA A 205 -4.57 20.83 15.33
C ALA A 205 -6.03 21.20 15.61
N VAL A 206 -6.90 20.94 14.62
CA VAL A 206 -8.35 21.16 14.72
C VAL A 206 -9.06 19.81 14.75
N LEU A 207 -9.77 19.53 15.85
CA LEU A 207 -10.52 18.29 16.02
C LEU A 207 -12.01 18.54 16.22
N THR A 208 -12.80 17.54 15.84
CA THR A 208 -14.25 17.48 16.04
C THR A 208 -14.63 16.06 16.47
N PRO A 209 -15.57 15.87 17.41
CA PRO A 209 -16.10 14.55 17.71
C PRO A 209 -16.97 14.04 16.56
N ASP A 210 -16.84 12.76 16.21
CA ASP A 210 -17.59 12.11 15.13
C ASP A 210 -19.11 12.04 15.41
N ASN A 211 -19.48 11.98 16.70
CA ASN A 211 -20.87 11.93 17.12
C ASN A 211 -21.08 12.76 18.40
N MET A 212 -22.32 13.12 18.68
CA MET A 212 -22.75 13.86 19.88
C MET A 212 -22.69 13.00 21.16
N GLY A 213 -22.33 11.72 21.04
CA GLY A 213 -22.09 10.85 22.18
C GLY A 213 -20.84 11.24 22.96
N ILE A 214 -20.86 10.98 24.26
CA ILE A 214 -19.75 11.33 25.17
C ILE A 214 -18.51 10.43 24.87
N ASP A 215 -18.72 9.19 24.42
CA ASP A 215 -17.68 8.20 24.07
C ASP A 215 -17.28 8.22 22.57
N SER A 216 -17.57 9.32 21.88
CA SER A 216 -17.35 9.40 20.42
C SER A 216 -15.87 9.49 20.06
N ARG A 217 -15.53 9.08 18.83
CA ARG A 217 -14.15 9.19 18.34
C ARG A 217 -13.82 10.66 18.05
N TRP A 218 -12.55 11.03 18.20
CA TRP A 218 -12.07 12.30 17.69
C TRP A 218 -11.77 12.17 16.20
N TRP A 219 -12.11 13.21 15.45
CA TRP A 219 -11.82 13.36 14.04
C TRP A 219 -10.93 14.59 13.84
N ILE A 220 -9.82 14.44 13.12
CA ILE A 220 -8.94 15.55 12.77
C ILE A 220 -9.45 16.17 11.47
N ILE A 221 -9.75 17.47 11.51
CA ILE A 221 -10.17 18.24 10.33
C ILE A 221 -8.95 18.85 9.65
N GLU A 222 -8.08 19.47 10.44
CA GLU A 222 -6.95 20.24 9.93
C GLU A 222 -5.76 20.08 10.86
N LEU A 223 -4.58 19.94 10.27
CA LEU A 223 -3.32 19.84 10.97
C LEU A 223 -2.30 20.72 10.25
N GLN A 224 -1.75 21.70 10.98
CA GLN A 224 -0.71 22.60 10.47
C GLN A 224 0.51 22.54 11.37
N PHE A 225 1.70 22.37 10.79
CA PHE A 225 2.95 22.40 11.54
C PHE A 225 3.52 23.82 11.58
N LEU A 226 3.83 24.30 12.79
CA LEU A 226 4.32 25.66 13.04
C LEU A 226 5.85 25.72 13.17
N ILE A 227 6.54 24.66 12.76
CA ILE A 227 8.00 24.55 12.86
C ILE A 227 8.63 25.48 11.82
N GLN A 228 9.22 26.58 12.29
CA GLN A 228 9.97 27.52 11.46
C GLN A 228 11.46 27.44 11.83
N SER A 229 12.33 27.33 10.82
CA SER A 229 13.77 27.49 11.02
C SER A 229 14.08 28.94 11.41
N ALA A 230 14.89 29.15 12.44
CA ALA A 230 15.16 30.46 13.05
C ALA A 230 15.88 31.48 12.12
N SER A 231 16.22 31.12 10.88
CA SER A 231 16.92 32.02 9.94
C SER A 231 16.12 32.24 8.64
N ASN A 232 15.14 33.14 8.72
CA ASN A 232 14.33 33.64 7.58
C ASN A 232 15.12 34.49 6.56
N LYS A 233 16.46 34.48 6.57
CA LYS A 233 17.29 35.31 5.66
C LYS A 233 18.28 34.54 4.80
N ILE A 234 18.64 33.30 5.15
CA ILE A 234 19.65 32.52 4.40
C ILE A 234 19.06 31.25 3.78
N PHE A 235 17.95 30.73 4.32
CA PHE A 235 17.40 29.41 3.96
C PHE A 235 15.91 29.46 3.59
N ASN A 236 15.48 30.47 2.84
CA ASN A 236 14.10 30.51 2.32
C ASN A 236 13.81 29.36 1.35
N ASP A 237 14.84 28.75 0.76
CA ASP A 237 14.72 27.62 -0.18
C ASP A 237 14.47 26.27 0.53
N VAL A 238 14.75 26.18 1.84
CA VAL A 238 14.48 24.98 2.65
C VAL A 238 13.19 25.20 3.42
N LYS A 239 12.14 25.62 2.72
CA LYS A 239 10.79 25.55 3.27
C LYS A 239 10.37 24.09 3.15
N LEU A 240 10.52 23.30 4.23
CA LEU A 240 9.87 21.98 4.34
C LEU A 240 8.35 22.18 4.43
N SER A 241 7.74 22.69 3.36
CA SER A 241 6.30 22.57 3.18
C SER A 241 6.03 21.10 2.95
N LEU A 242 5.54 20.41 3.97
CA LEU A 242 4.91 19.11 3.79
C LEU A 242 3.83 19.27 2.72
N HIS A 243 3.84 18.40 1.73
CA HIS A 243 2.84 18.44 0.67
C HIS A 243 1.47 18.08 1.28
N ASP A 244 0.39 18.69 0.80
CA ASP A 244 -0.97 18.41 1.27
C ASP A 244 -1.33 16.91 1.25
N GLU A 245 -0.79 16.12 0.31
CA GLU A 245 -0.95 14.66 0.30
C GLU A 245 -0.28 13.98 1.49
N GLN A 246 0.89 14.45 1.92
CA GLN A 246 1.61 13.89 3.07
C GLN A 246 0.84 14.19 4.34
N ILE A 247 0.27 15.40 4.46
CA ILE A 247 -0.59 15.78 5.59
C ILE A 247 -1.85 14.91 5.60
N SER A 248 -2.51 14.72 4.45
CA SER A 248 -3.69 13.85 4.34
C SER A 248 -3.39 12.40 4.74
N ARG A 249 -2.29 11.82 4.25
CA ARG A 249 -1.86 10.46 4.63
C ARG A 249 -1.53 10.37 6.13
N LEU A 250 -0.90 11.40 6.69
CA LEU A 250 -0.59 11.47 8.11
C LEU A 250 -1.88 11.55 8.94
N ILE A 251 -2.87 12.32 8.52
CA ILE A 251 -4.18 12.38 9.17
C ILE A 251 -4.83 10.99 9.17
N ASP A 252 -4.84 10.30 8.04
CA ASP A 252 -5.39 8.94 7.90
C ASP A 252 -4.70 7.92 8.82
N THR A 253 -3.36 7.99 8.95
CA THR A 253 -2.62 7.07 9.84
C THR A 253 -2.95 7.37 11.29
N ILE A 254 -2.99 8.65 11.69
CA ILE A 254 -3.32 9.04 13.05
C ILE A 254 -4.74 8.60 13.44
N GLN A 255 -5.71 8.82 12.55
CA GLN A 255 -7.11 8.48 12.80
C GLN A 255 -7.31 6.98 13.01
N LYS A 256 -6.62 6.14 12.23
CA LYS A 256 -6.69 4.69 12.35
C LYS A 256 -6.00 4.16 13.61
N GLN A 257 -4.87 4.75 13.99
CA GLN A 257 -3.99 4.18 15.01
C GLN A 257 -4.20 4.75 16.43
N TYR A 258 -4.48 6.05 16.57
CA TYR A 258 -4.44 6.73 17.88
C TYR A 258 -5.79 7.30 18.34
N LEU A 259 -6.70 7.64 17.41
CA LEU A 259 -7.99 8.25 17.74
C LEU A 259 -9.17 7.27 17.66
N SER A 260 -9.00 6.15 16.97
CA SER A 260 -9.97 5.07 16.98
C SER A 260 -9.91 4.35 18.35
N PRO A 261 -10.99 4.36 19.15
CA PRO A 261 -11.04 3.59 20.38
C PRO A 261 -10.78 2.13 20.04
N PRO A 262 -10.07 1.38 20.89
CA PRO A 262 -9.94 -0.06 20.71
C PRO A 262 -11.34 -0.62 20.58
N LEU A 263 -11.57 -1.44 19.55
CA LEU A 263 -12.83 -2.16 19.35
C LEU A 263 -13.22 -2.70 20.72
N LYS A 264 -14.35 -2.23 21.28
CA LYS A 264 -14.92 -2.87 22.47
C LYS A 264 -14.99 -4.35 22.10
N PRO A 265 -14.35 -5.26 22.85
CA PRO A 265 -14.44 -6.67 22.54
C PRO A 265 -15.93 -6.99 22.44
N ILE A 266 -16.31 -7.73 21.42
CA ILE A 266 -17.65 -8.25 21.23
C ILE A 266 -17.89 -9.21 22.40
N SER A 267 -18.20 -8.68 23.57
CA SER A 267 -18.44 -9.46 24.77
C SER A 267 -19.94 -9.74 24.85
N GLU A 268 -20.24 -11.03 24.93
CA GLU A 268 -21.37 -11.63 25.66
C GLU A 268 -22.47 -12.39 24.89
N ARG A 269 -22.47 -12.46 23.55
CA ARG A 269 -23.38 -13.40 22.85
C ARG A 269 -22.77 -14.72 22.39
N ILE A 270 -21.46 -14.77 22.14
CA ILE A 270 -20.80 -15.97 21.60
C ILE A 270 -20.13 -16.81 22.71
N SER A 271 -19.79 -16.19 23.84
CA SER A 271 -19.11 -16.87 24.97
C SER A 271 -20.00 -17.84 25.75
N SER A 272 -21.33 -17.83 25.56
CA SER A 272 -22.24 -18.76 26.20
C SER A 272 -22.45 -20.07 25.43
N SER A 273 -22.03 -20.16 24.16
CA SER A 273 -22.24 -21.35 23.32
C SER A 273 -21.06 -22.33 23.26
N MET A 274 -19.88 -21.95 23.75
CA MET A 274 -18.68 -22.80 23.73
C MET A 274 -18.00 -22.86 25.10
N LYS A 275 -18.71 -23.46 26.07
CA LYS A 275 -18.09 -23.97 27.30
C LYS A 275 -18.37 -25.46 27.44
N ARG A 276 -17.80 -26.25 26.54
CA ARG A 276 -17.37 -27.63 26.83
C ARG A 276 -16.08 -27.93 26.08
N ILE A 277 -15.18 -28.57 26.82
CA ILE A 277 -13.92 -29.20 26.43
C ILE A 277 -12.69 -28.28 26.51
N GLY A 278 -11.96 -28.43 27.61
CA GLY A 278 -10.56 -28.89 27.56
C GLY A 278 -9.46 -27.84 27.36
N GLU A 279 -8.74 -27.60 28.47
CA GLU A 279 -7.29 -27.37 28.55
C GLU A 279 -6.71 -26.00 28.13
N THR A 280 -6.45 -25.23 29.19
CA THR A 280 -5.33 -24.31 29.44
C THR A 280 -4.19 -24.32 28.41
N LEU A 281 -4.12 -23.25 27.62
CA LEU A 281 -2.88 -22.59 27.21
C LEU A 281 -3.16 -21.08 27.10
N GLU A 282 -2.66 -20.33 28.09
CA GLU A 282 -2.66 -18.86 28.14
C GLU A 282 -1.87 -18.27 26.96
N PRO A 283 -2.46 -17.41 26.12
CA PRO A 283 -1.71 -16.40 25.39
C PRO A 283 -1.66 -15.13 26.24
N THR A 284 -0.47 -14.76 26.67
CA THR A 284 -0.10 -13.54 27.40
C THR A 284 -0.87 -12.32 26.87
N SER A 285 -1.99 -11.97 27.50
CA SER A 285 -2.68 -10.70 27.29
C SER A 285 -1.93 -9.61 28.06
N LEU A 286 -1.49 -8.57 27.34
CA LEU A 286 -1.01 -7.32 27.92
C LEU A 286 -2.04 -6.80 28.95
N PRO A 287 -1.58 -6.22 30.08
CA PRO A 287 -2.42 -5.95 31.23
C PRO A 287 -3.63 -5.06 30.90
N HIS A 288 -4.82 -5.61 31.10
CA HIS A 288 -6.07 -4.88 31.21
C HIS A 288 -5.98 -3.85 32.35
N THR A 289 -5.71 -2.57 32.03
CA THR A 289 -6.15 -1.34 32.74
C THR A 289 -5.45 -0.06 32.21
N ALA A 290 -4.93 -0.02 30.98
CA ALA A 290 -4.48 1.25 30.41
C ALA A 290 -5.71 2.06 29.96
N LYS A 291 -6.07 3.12 30.70
CA LYS A 291 -7.09 4.08 30.26
C LYS A 291 -6.67 4.60 28.88
N PHE A 292 -7.52 4.41 27.88
CA PHE A 292 -7.25 4.92 26.54
C PHE A 292 -7.40 6.45 26.56
N CYS A 293 -6.27 7.15 26.42
CA CYS A 293 -6.21 8.61 26.45
C CYS A 293 -5.87 9.14 25.05
N PRO A 294 -6.88 9.35 24.17
CA PRO A 294 -6.65 9.64 22.76
C PRO A 294 -5.87 10.94 22.54
N LEU A 295 -6.12 11.98 23.36
CA LEU A 295 -5.41 13.25 23.23
C LEU A 295 -3.94 13.17 23.67
N VAL A 296 -3.62 12.29 24.62
CA VAL A 296 -2.22 12.08 25.06
C VAL A 296 -1.45 11.36 23.96
N ASN A 297 -2.03 10.29 23.42
CA ASN A 297 -1.43 9.54 22.32
C ASN A 297 -1.25 10.40 21.05
N LEU A 298 -2.24 11.24 20.74
CA LEU A 298 -2.15 12.21 19.67
C LEU A 298 -0.99 13.19 19.89
N TYR A 299 -0.87 13.73 21.10
CA TYR A 299 0.21 14.64 21.44
C TYR A 299 1.58 13.98 21.33
N GLU A 300 1.76 12.79 21.88
CA GLU A 300 3.03 12.06 21.81
C GLU A 300 3.46 11.80 20.37
N TYR A 301 2.52 11.35 19.52
CA TYR A 301 2.80 11.13 18.10
C TYR A 301 3.17 12.43 17.38
N LEU A 302 2.35 13.47 17.51
CA LEU A 302 2.59 14.74 16.83
C LEU A 302 3.86 15.42 17.35
N HIS A 303 4.14 15.34 18.65
CA HIS A 303 5.35 15.89 19.25
C HIS A 303 6.60 15.17 18.75
N ASN A 304 6.61 13.83 18.76
CA ASN A 304 7.73 13.05 18.23
C ASN A 304 7.96 13.33 16.73
N TYR A 305 6.87 13.39 15.95
CA TYR A 305 6.97 13.78 14.54
C TYR A 305 7.53 15.19 14.36
N CYS A 306 7.15 16.15 15.21
CA CYS A 306 7.74 17.49 15.19
C CYS A 306 9.23 17.48 15.52
N LEU A 307 9.66 16.66 16.49
CA LEU A 307 11.08 16.52 16.85
C LEU A 307 11.88 15.88 15.70
N ASP A 308 11.34 14.85 15.05
CA ASP A 308 11.96 14.23 13.88
C ASP A 308 12.05 15.20 12.70
N LEU A 309 11.01 16.02 12.49
CA LEU A 309 11.07 17.10 11.50
C LEU A 309 12.17 18.12 11.84
N GLN A 310 12.27 18.55 13.10
CA GLN A 310 13.33 19.46 13.54
C GLN A 310 14.72 18.85 13.34
N LEU A 311 14.90 17.58 13.67
CA LEU A 311 16.13 16.83 13.46
C LEU A 311 16.50 16.78 11.97
N ASN A 312 15.52 16.48 11.11
CA ASN A 312 15.72 16.44 9.66
C ASN A 312 16.08 17.83 9.11
N ILE A 313 15.45 18.89 9.61
CA ILE A 313 15.82 20.27 9.25
C ILE A 313 17.27 20.57 9.64
N LEU A 314 17.69 20.21 10.86
CA LEU A 314 19.07 20.39 11.32
C LEU A 314 20.06 19.56 10.50
N ALA A 315 19.70 18.33 10.15
CA ALA A 315 20.50 17.46 9.30
C ALA A 315 20.68 18.05 7.90
N GLN A 316 19.63 18.58 7.29
CA GLN A 316 19.72 19.28 6.01
C GLN A 316 20.59 20.52 6.11
N GLN A 317 20.46 21.32 7.17
CA GLN A 317 21.31 22.49 7.39
C GLN A 317 22.78 22.12 7.54
N ALA A 318 23.08 21.07 8.31
CA ALA A 318 24.41 20.49 8.43
C ALA A 318 24.97 20.04 7.07
N TYR A 319 24.14 19.40 6.24
CA TYR A 319 24.52 18.98 4.90
C TYR A 319 24.86 20.17 3.99
N TYR A 320 24.05 21.24 4.00
CA TYR A 320 24.35 22.47 3.26
C TYR A 320 25.64 23.15 3.76
N MET A 321 25.91 23.14 5.07
CA MET A 321 27.17 23.66 5.62
C MET A 321 28.38 22.86 5.13
N ARG A 322 28.26 21.53 5.04
CA ARG A 322 29.31 20.65 4.49
C ARG A 322 29.61 20.98 3.02
N GLN A 323 28.59 21.22 2.20
CA GLN A 323 28.79 21.51 0.77
C GLN A 323 29.41 22.88 0.48
N THR A 324 29.30 23.83 1.41
CA THR A 324 29.75 25.21 1.20
C THR A 324 31.16 25.42 1.75
N ARG A 325 31.31 26.12 2.89
CA ARG A 325 32.62 26.60 3.39
C ARG A 325 33.35 25.62 4.31
N TRP A 326 32.68 24.58 4.79
CA TRP A 326 33.16 23.73 5.89
C TRP A 326 33.52 22.30 5.48
N ALA A 327 33.60 22.01 4.17
CA ALA A 327 33.74 20.66 3.61
C ALA A 327 34.82 19.78 4.25
N ASN A 328 36.00 20.33 4.57
CA ASN A 328 37.13 19.57 5.09
C ASN A 328 37.15 19.45 6.63
N ASN A 329 36.37 20.28 7.33
CA ASN A 329 36.41 20.39 8.79
C ASN A 329 35.14 19.85 9.46
N PHE A 330 34.17 19.38 8.67
CA PHE A 330 32.84 18.99 9.13
C PHE A 330 32.47 17.61 8.60
N GLU A 331 32.25 16.67 9.52
CA GLU A 331 31.70 15.35 9.22
C GLU A 331 30.38 15.16 9.97
N MET A 332 29.38 14.64 9.28
CA MET A 332 28.05 14.39 9.83
C MET A 332 27.70 12.92 9.66
N ILE A 333 27.22 12.31 10.73
CA ILE A 333 26.69 10.95 10.73
C ILE A 333 25.27 11.02 11.29
N ILE A 334 24.31 10.58 10.49
CA ILE A 334 22.92 10.40 10.89
C ILE A 334 22.76 8.92 11.20
N ASN A 335 22.41 8.62 12.44
CA ASN A 335 22.00 7.27 12.81
C ASN A 335 20.48 7.19 12.64
N ASP A 336 20.00 6.42 11.66
CA ASP A 336 18.57 6.31 11.35
C ASP A 336 17.77 5.65 12.48
N GLU A 337 18.41 4.86 13.36
CA GLU A 337 17.72 4.13 14.44
C GLU A 337 17.55 4.94 15.74
N ASP A 338 18.42 5.92 16.01
CA ASP A 338 18.46 6.59 17.31
C ASP A 338 17.79 7.98 17.32
N SER A 339 17.34 8.50 16.17
CA SER A 339 17.00 9.93 16.00
C SER A 339 18.11 10.86 16.54
N VAL A 340 19.38 10.45 16.41
CA VAL A 340 20.55 11.22 16.87
C VAL A 340 21.39 11.68 15.68
N LEU A 341 21.54 13.00 15.57
CA LEU A 341 22.46 13.65 14.64
C LEU A 341 23.82 13.86 15.32
N LYS A 342 24.87 13.15 14.87
CA LYS A 342 26.25 13.35 15.35
C LYS A 342 27.01 14.24 14.38
N ILE A 343 27.53 15.35 14.89
CA ILE A 343 28.34 16.30 14.14
C ILE A 343 29.77 16.29 14.70
N TYR A 344 30.74 15.94 13.87
CA TYR A 344 32.16 16.03 14.17
C TYR A 344 32.73 17.29 13.51
N TYR A 345 33.46 18.08 14.31
CA TYR A 345 34.12 19.29 13.86
C TYR A 345 35.64 19.15 14.06
N TRP A 346 36.42 19.88 13.26
CA TRP A 346 37.90 19.95 13.31
C TRP A 346 38.62 18.63 12.99
N ASN A 347 38.24 18.01 11.86
CA ASN A 347 38.86 16.77 11.37
C ASN A 347 40.38 16.85 11.12
N TYR A 348 40.95 18.05 11.00
CA TYR A 348 42.40 18.25 10.86
C TYR A 348 43.19 17.75 12.08
N ILE A 349 42.63 17.82 13.30
CA ILE A 349 43.31 17.30 14.52
C ILE A 349 43.38 15.77 14.47
N LYS A 350 42.32 15.12 13.96
CA LYS A 350 42.24 13.66 13.83
C LYS A 350 43.23 13.15 12.76
N GLN A 351 43.41 13.91 11.68
CA GLN A 351 44.40 13.62 10.64
C GLN A 351 45.84 13.86 11.14
N ALA A 352 46.08 14.91 11.94
CA ALA A 352 47.39 15.20 12.52
C ALA A 352 47.84 14.14 13.54
N LEU A 353 46.92 13.58 14.34
CA LEU A 353 47.19 12.51 15.30
C LEU A 353 47.36 11.12 14.65
N ALA A 354 46.79 10.88 13.46
CA ALA A 354 46.96 9.62 12.73
C ALA A 354 48.23 9.60 11.85
N GLY A 355 48.88 10.75 11.67
CA GLY A 355 50.10 10.92 10.88
C GLY A 355 51.40 11.00 11.69
N SER A 356 51.35 10.77 13.01
CA SER A 356 52.51 10.73 13.91
C SER A 356 52.90 9.31 14.32
#